data_AF-A0A4Y7RVV1-F1
#
_entry.id   AF-A0A4Y7RVV1-F1
#
_cell.length_a   1.000
_cell.length_b   1.000
_cell.length_c   1.000
_cell.angle_alpha   90.00
_cell.angle_beta   90.00
_cell.angle_gamma   90.00
#
_symmetry.space_group_name_H-M   'P 1'
#
loop_
_entity.id
_entity.type
_entity.pdbx_description
1 polymer ?
#
loop_
_entity_poly.entity_id
_entity_poly.type
_entity_poly.pdbx_seq_one_letter_code
_entity_poly.pdbx_strand_id
1 'polypeptide(L)'
;MTVTGRKEYSDECAGNRHYTRFNTLDGLRVYLENPVRPEFAFCVYPVSGKPETFNYNSLGQVVTRLADGSSFDSLEDFLCYVFQCDREGYPNTEYVDVVVE
;
A
#
# COMPACT_ATOMS: atom_id res chain seq x y z
N MET A 1 -13.68 2.43 7.23
CA MET A 1 -14.10 1.00 7.19
C MET A 1 -13.08 0.26 6.35
N THR A 2 -12.52 -0.83 6.86
CA THR A 2 -11.61 -1.73 6.11
C THR A 2 -12.32 -3.03 5.82
N VAL A 3 -12.18 -3.57 4.62
CA VAL A 3 -12.82 -4.83 4.21
C VAL A 3 -11.74 -5.86 3.91
N THR A 4 -11.81 -7.03 4.54
CA THR A 4 -10.92 -8.15 4.22
C THR A 4 -11.61 -9.11 3.26
N GLY A 5 -10.88 -9.60 2.27
CA GLY A 5 -11.44 -10.48 1.24
C GLY A 5 -10.41 -11.44 0.64
N ARG A 6 -10.88 -12.27 -0.29
CA ARG A 6 -10.05 -13.16 -1.11
C ARG A 6 -10.27 -12.81 -2.58
N LYS A 7 -9.19 -12.52 -3.30
CA LYS A 7 -9.24 -12.21 -4.73
C LYS A 7 -8.05 -12.89 -5.41
N GLU A 8 -8.29 -13.47 -6.58
CA GLU A 8 -7.22 -14.01 -7.40
C GLU A 8 -6.58 -12.85 -8.16
N TYR A 9 -5.31 -12.58 -7.86
CA TYR A 9 -4.51 -11.59 -8.56
C TYR A 9 -3.53 -12.33 -9.48
N SER A 10 -3.52 -11.95 -10.77
CA SER A 10 -2.79 -12.64 -11.84
C SER A 10 -1.38 -12.10 -12.11
N ASP A 11 -0.93 -11.10 -11.35
CA ASP A 11 0.29 -10.33 -11.62
C ASP A 11 1.39 -10.54 -10.56
N GLU A 12 2.56 -9.92 -10.77
CA GLU A 12 3.85 -10.09 -10.05
C GLU A 12 3.77 -10.12 -8.51
N CYS A 13 2.71 -9.59 -7.92
CA CYS A 13 2.36 -9.73 -6.50
C CYS A 13 1.75 -11.10 -6.14
N ALA A 14 2.28 -12.17 -6.75
CA ALA A 14 1.59 -13.43 -6.97
C ALA A 14 1.15 -14.19 -5.70
N GLY A 15 -0.13 -14.55 -5.68
CA GLY A 15 -0.69 -15.60 -4.82
C GLY A 15 -2.18 -15.41 -4.52
N ASN A 16 -2.87 -16.53 -4.28
CA ASN A 16 -4.24 -16.55 -3.78
C ASN A 16 -4.22 -16.11 -2.30
N ARG A 17 -4.09 -14.80 -2.07
CA ARG A 17 -3.78 -14.20 -0.76
C ARG A 17 -4.94 -13.33 -0.27
N HIS A 18 -5.05 -13.24 1.05
CA HIS A 18 -5.99 -12.33 1.68
C HIS A 18 -5.55 -10.90 1.42
N TYR A 19 -6.48 -10.07 0.95
CA TYR A 19 -6.26 -8.63 0.81
C TYR A 19 -7.04 -7.89 1.89
N THR A 20 -6.48 -6.75 2.30
CA THR A 20 -7.16 -5.76 3.12
C THR A 20 -7.41 -4.53 2.25
N ARG A 21 -8.68 -4.17 2.10
CA ARG A 21 -9.11 -2.96 1.40
C ARG A 21 -9.08 -1.77 2.33
N PHE A 22 -8.43 -0.70 1.89
CA PHE A 22 -8.41 0.59 2.54
C PHE A 22 -9.11 1.62 1.68
N ASN A 23 -10.14 2.26 2.23
CA ASN A 23 -10.91 3.32 1.55
C ASN A 23 -10.41 4.73 1.87
N THR A 24 -9.45 4.87 2.79
CA THR A 24 -8.93 6.16 3.23
C THR A 24 -7.43 6.09 3.43
N LEU A 25 -6.75 7.21 3.15
CA LEU A 25 -5.33 7.42 3.44
C LEU A 25 -5.02 7.12 4.91
N ASP A 26 -5.85 7.65 5.82
CA ASP A 26 -5.73 7.46 7.26
C ASP A 26 -5.83 5.99 7.69
N GLY A 27 -6.72 5.22 7.05
CA GLY A 27 -6.86 3.79 7.35
C GLY A 27 -5.59 3.00 7.02
N LEU A 28 -4.97 3.30 5.87
CA LEU A 28 -3.70 2.67 5.48
C LEU A 28 -2.54 3.20 6.33
N ARG A 29 -2.55 4.49 6.68
CA ARG A 29 -1.56 5.10 7.57
C ARG A 29 -1.50 4.38 8.91
N VAL A 30 -2.64 4.28 9.60
CA VAL A 30 -2.74 3.63 10.91
C VAL A 30 -2.28 2.18 10.85
N TYR A 31 -2.59 1.49 9.75
CA TYR A 31 -2.12 0.13 9.52
C TYR A 31 -0.60 0.03 9.45
N LEU A 32 0.05 0.94 8.71
CA LEU A 32 1.51 0.96 8.57
C LEU A 32 2.21 1.43 9.85
N GLU A 33 1.61 2.36 10.60
CA GLU A 33 2.14 2.86 11.87
C GLU A 33 2.02 1.85 13.02
N ASN A 34 1.18 0.81 12.89
CA ASN A 34 1.02 -0.25 13.88
C ASN A 34 1.37 -1.63 13.31
N PRO A 35 2.62 -1.84 12.85
CA PRO A 35 2.97 -3.04 12.13
C PRO A 35 3.21 -4.20 13.08
N VAL A 36 2.82 -5.41 12.66
CA VAL A 36 3.07 -6.65 13.42
C VAL A 36 4.55 -7.01 13.41
N ARG A 37 5.30 -6.57 12.39
CA ARG A 37 6.73 -6.84 12.19
C ARG A 37 7.47 -5.53 11.94
N PRO A 38 8.75 -5.42 12.37
CA PRO A 38 9.54 -4.20 12.17
C PRO A 38 9.85 -3.92 10.70
N GLU A 39 9.84 -4.95 9.86
CA GLU A 39 10.03 -4.84 8.43
C GLU A 39 9.17 -5.89 7.73
N PHE A 40 8.48 -5.51 6.66
CA PHE A 40 7.68 -6.43 5.86
C PHE A 40 7.48 -5.93 4.43
N ALA A 41 7.43 -6.89 3.50
CA ALA A 41 7.03 -6.65 2.13
C ALA A 41 5.50 -6.74 1.99
N PHE A 42 4.95 -5.89 1.14
CA PHE A 42 3.54 -5.90 0.82
C PHE A 42 3.32 -5.39 -0.60
N CYS A 43 2.24 -5.86 -1.22
CA CYS A 43 1.79 -5.38 -2.50
C CYS A 43 0.58 -4.47 -2.33
N VAL A 44 0.54 -3.42 -3.16
CA VAL A 44 -0.61 -2.52 -3.29
C VAL A 44 -1.20 -2.66 -4.67
N TYR A 45 -2.52 -2.86 -4.71
CA TYR A 45 -3.34 -2.90 -5.91
C TYR A 45 -4.19 -1.63 -5.95
N PRO A 46 -3.81 -0.63 -6.77
CA PRO A 46 -4.66 0.53 -6.99
C PRO A 46 -5.91 0.15 -7.80
N VAL A 47 -6.95 0.99 -7.76
CA VAL A 47 -8.16 0.79 -8.61
C VAL A 47 -7.82 0.86 -10.09
N SER A 48 -6.85 1.71 -10.45
CA SER A 48 -6.36 1.89 -11.82
C SER A 48 -4.84 1.83 -11.84
N GLY A 49 -4.27 1.15 -12.82
CA GLY A 49 -2.82 0.96 -12.95
C GLY A 49 -2.39 -0.48 -12.71
N LYS A 50 -1.09 -0.68 -12.47
CA LYS A 50 -0.51 -1.99 -12.20
C LYS A 50 -0.26 -2.16 -10.69
N PRO A 51 -0.33 -3.40 -10.18
CA PRO A 51 0.09 -3.68 -8.82
C PRO A 51 1.58 -3.41 -8.64
N GLU A 52 1.96 -2.94 -7.46
CA GLU A 52 3.35 -2.64 -7.11
C GLU A 52 3.70 -3.22 -5.74
N THR A 53 4.95 -3.66 -5.60
CA THR A 53 5.46 -4.22 -4.33
C THR A 53 6.37 -3.23 -3.63
N PHE A 54 6.19 -3.14 -2.33
CA PHE A 54 6.90 -2.22 -1.44
C PHE A 54 7.44 -2.97 -0.24
N ASN A 55 8.50 -2.44 0.35
CA ASN A 55 8.99 -2.83 1.66
C ASN A 55 8.80 -1.68 2.63
N TYR A 56 8.20 -1.95 3.79
CA TYR A 56 8.06 -0.98 4.86
C TYR A 56 9.05 -1.30 5.98
N ASN A 57 9.84 -0.31 6.38
CA ASN A 57 10.68 -0.35 7.56
C ASN A 57 10.07 0.56 8.64
N SER A 58 9.60 -0.05 9.73
CA SER A 58 8.89 0.68 10.80
C SER A 58 9.80 1.53 11.68
N LEU A 59 11.10 1.19 11.79
CA LEU A 59 12.04 1.94 12.62
C LEU A 59 12.35 3.30 12.00
N GLY A 60 12.47 3.35 10.67
CA GLY A 60 12.66 4.60 9.92
C GLY A 60 11.37 5.20 9.39
N GLN A 61 10.23 4.50 9.50
CA GLN A 61 8.97 4.82 8.81
C GLN A 61 9.15 5.04 7.29
N VAL A 62 10.07 4.27 6.69
CA VAL A 62 10.44 4.40 5.28
C VAL A 62 9.71 3.34 4.47
N VAL A 63 9.08 3.77 3.38
CA VAL A 63 8.56 2.86 2.35
C VAL A 63 9.52 2.89 1.17
N THR A 64 9.91 1.71 0.68
CA THR A 64 10.78 1.56 -0.50
C THR A 64 10.07 0.73 -1.55
N ARG A 65 10.01 1.22 -2.79
CA ARG A 65 9.50 0.45 -3.93
C ARG A 65 10.53 -0.60 -4.35
N LEU A 66 10.12 -1.86 -4.43
CA LEU A 66 11.05 -2.95 -4.76
C LEU A 66 11.51 -2.95 -6.22
N ALA A 67 10.69 -2.41 -7.13
CA ALA A 67 10.99 -2.42 -8.57
C ALA A 67 12.23 -1.59 -8.94
N ASP A 68 12.44 -0.45 -8.29
CA ASP A 68 13.53 0.49 -8.60
C ASP A 68 14.41 0.82 -7.38
N GLY A 69 14.06 0.34 -6.19
CA GLY A 69 14.78 0.63 -4.94
C GLY A 69 14.61 2.06 -4.44
N SER A 70 13.72 2.85 -5.04
CA SER A 70 13.44 4.23 -4.61
C SER A 70 12.65 4.23 -3.29
N SER A 71 13.02 5.14 -2.40
CA SER A 71 12.30 5.37 -1.14
C SER A 71 11.45 6.62 -1.23
N PHE A 72 10.30 6.60 -0.58
CA PHE A 72 9.46 7.79 -0.42
C PHE A 72 10.04 8.68 0.69
N ASP A 73 9.98 10.00 0.49
CA ASP A 73 10.49 10.99 1.45
C ASP A 73 9.70 10.96 2.77
N SER A 74 8.41 10.63 2.69
CA SER A 74 7.53 10.46 3.84
C SER A 74 6.47 9.37 3.62
N LEU A 75 5.86 8.93 4.71
CA LEU A 75 4.69 8.05 4.64
C LEU A 75 3.51 8.74 3.93
N GLU A 76 3.38 10.07 4.05
CA GLU A 76 2.34 10.84 3.38
C GLU A 76 2.52 10.84 1.86
N ASP A 77 3.75 10.97 1.37
CA ASP A 77 4.05 10.87 -0.06
C ASP A 77 3.71 9.49 -0.63
N PHE A 78 4.03 8.43 0.12
CA PHE A 78 3.64 7.08 -0.23
C PHE A 78 2.12 6.91 -0.28
N LEU A 79 1.40 7.38 0.74
CA LEU A 79 -0.05 7.30 0.82
C LEU A 79 -0.70 8.04 -0.35
N CYS A 80 -0.24 9.26 -0.65
CA CYS A 80 -0.70 10.04 -1.79
C CYS A 80 -0.39 9.37 -3.13
N TYR A 81 0.79 8.75 -3.26
CA TYR A 81 1.14 7.99 -4.45
C TYR A 81 0.16 6.84 -4.71
N VAL A 82 -0.10 5.99 -3.71
CA VAL A 82 -0.96 4.81 -3.90
C VAL A 82 -2.44 5.16 -4.03
N PHE A 83 -2.90 6.23 -3.38
CA PHE A 83 -4.25 6.77 -3.54
C PHE A 83 -4.40 7.72 -4.74
N GLN A 84 -3.33 7.90 -5.52
CA GLN A 84 -3.31 8.74 -6.72
C GLN A 84 -3.83 10.16 -6.44
N CYS A 85 -3.38 10.77 -5.35
CA CYS A 85 -3.90 12.08 -4.93
C CYS A 85 -3.73 13.16 -6.00
N ASP A 86 -4.64 14.12 -6.00
CA ASP A 86 -4.52 15.33 -6.81
C ASP A 86 -3.48 16.30 -6.21
N ARG A 87 -3.33 17.48 -6.82
CA ARG A 87 -2.39 18.51 -6.37
C ARG A 87 -2.76 19.14 -5.03
N GLU A 88 -3.99 18.96 -4.57
CA GLU A 88 -4.49 19.44 -3.29
C GLU A 88 -4.39 18.37 -2.19
N GLY A 89 -3.95 17.15 -2.55
CA GLY A 89 -3.76 16.02 -1.63
C GLY A 89 -5.01 15.14 -1.47
N TYR A 90 -6.05 15.33 -2.29
CA TYR A 90 -7.26 14.52 -2.21
C TYR A 90 -7.14 13.22 -3.02
N PRO A 91 -7.54 12.07 -2.47
CA PRO A 91 -7.41 10.78 -3.14
C PRO A 91 -8.33 10.71 -4.36
N ASN A 92 -7.79 10.28 -5.51
CA ASN A 92 -8.57 10.07 -6.75
C ASN A 92 -9.05 8.62 -6.92
N THR A 93 -8.81 7.75 -5.93
CA THR A 93 -9.31 6.38 -5.91
C THR A 93 -10.20 6.14 -4.71
N GLU A 94 -11.25 5.33 -4.90
CA GLU A 94 -12.19 4.96 -3.84
C GLU A 94 -11.58 3.98 -2.82
N TYR A 95 -10.57 3.22 -3.25
CA TYR A 95 -9.84 2.29 -2.39
C TYR A 95 -8.48 1.88 -2.97
N VAL A 96 -7.69 1.23 -2.13
CA VAL A 96 -6.55 0.39 -2.53
C VAL A 96 -6.67 -0.95 -1.81
N ASP A 97 -6.30 -2.04 -2.49
CA ASP A 97 -6.21 -3.35 -1.85
C ASP A 97 -4.73 -3.64 -1.50
N VAL A 98 -4.46 -4.07 -0.27
CA VAL A 98 -3.11 -4.37 0.23
C VAL A 98 -2.99 -5.84 0.58
N VAL A 99 -1.89 -6.46 0.16
CA VAL A 99 -1.57 -7.87 0.43
C VAL A 99 -0.19 -7.93 1.06
N VAL A 100 -0.09 -8.41 2.30
CA VAL A 100 1.21 -8.63 2.97
C VAL A 100 1.80 -9.97 2.53
N GLU A 101 3.12 -10.00 2.35
CA GLU A 101 3.89 -11.22 2.03
C GLU A 101 4.37 -11.97 3.28
#